data_AF-W9XAS8-F1
#
_entry.id   AF-W9XAS8-F1
#
_cell.length_a   1.000
_cell.length_b   1.000
_cell.length_c   1.000
_cell.angle_alpha   90.00
_cell.angle_beta   90.00
_cell.angle_gamma   90.00
#
_symmetry.space_group_name_H-M   'P 1'
#
loop_
_entity.id
_entity.type
_entity.pdbx_description
1 polymer ?
#
loop_
_entity_poly.entity_id
_entity_poly.type
_entity_poly.pdbx_seq_one_letter_code
_entity_poly.pdbx_strand_id
1 'polypeptide(L)'
;MHSEPAEAALVGYAGLVDIASKVVEQLAPKQEGLLKSAEHDDLDIKEIRESLKAQYLLLRIALAWKQERTELAEHFYAQIEAIRPHLGPSRIGELLDLCYEIGNDQLNQKQGTLAAKWLKRGCQLASEHAAQAEDMDILDLKFTLMHTCVRALLATEDPQAGHEAFQILHALRQVIISISNNSSNENSQFQEFGHKLPVILLQLEVYAKDPSPNPDAFCAVSTSDAIRVLESYIVIRLAPSDEYTWTENAIITLIWLMTAESNDNSIVDPSFLEGVFDEIQRAWNRSLSAEATHGALVVGFASAVTGKSC
;
A
#
# COMPACT_ATOMS: atom_id res chain seq x y z
N MET A 1 -3.44 -20.06 -32.47
CA MET A 1 -4.85 -19.74 -32.12
C MET A 1 -4.99 -19.81 -30.62
N HIS A 2 -4.64 -18.77 -29.88
CA HIS A 2 -4.99 -18.59 -28.46
C HIS A 2 -4.83 -17.10 -28.14
N SER A 3 -5.82 -16.29 -28.50
CA SER A 3 -5.91 -14.86 -28.14
C SER A 3 -7.38 -14.42 -27.99
N GLU A 4 -8.28 -15.35 -27.66
CA GLU A 4 -9.74 -15.13 -27.62
C GLU A 4 -10.32 -14.66 -26.26
N PRO A 5 -9.72 -14.91 -25.08
CA PRO A 5 -10.34 -14.49 -23.81
C PRO A 5 -10.16 -13.00 -23.49
N ALA A 6 -9.10 -12.36 -24.00
CA ALA A 6 -8.84 -10.93 -23.76
C ALA A 6 -9.75 -10.03 -24.59
N GLU A 7 -10.00 -10.37 -25.86
CA GLU A 7 -10.90 -9.59 -26.74
C GLU A 7 -12.36 -9.64 -26.27
N ALA A 8 -12.84 -10.79 -25.80
CA ALA A 8 -14.20 -10.91 -25.26
C ALA A 8 -14.41 -10.07 -23.99
N ALA A 9 -13.39 -10.00 -23.10
CA ALA A 9 -13.43 -9.15 -21.93
C ALA A 9 -13.43 -7.66 -22.32
N LEU A 10 -12.56 -7.25 -23.26
CA LEU A 10 -12.49 -5.87 -23.74
C LEU A 10 -13.79 -5.40 -24.39
N VAL A 11 -14.46 -6.26 -25.17
CA VAL A 11 -15.79 -5.96 -25.75
C VAL A 11 -16.86 -5.81 -24.68
N GLY A 12 -16.82 -6.63 -23.62
CA GLY A 12 -17.71 -6.50 -22.47
C GLY A 12 -17.50 -5.18 -21.70
N TYR A 13 -16.25 -4.79 -21.47
CA TYR A 13 -15.91 -3.53 -20.81
C TYR A 13 -16.32 -2.30 -21.63
N ALA A 14 -16.13 -2.33 -22.96
CA ALA A 14 -16.57 -1.26 -23.84
C ALA A 14 -18.10 -1.03 -23.77
N GLY A 15 -18.88 -2.11 -23.78
CA GLY A 15 -20.34 -2.04 -23.65
C GLY A 15 -20.81 -1.45 -22.31
N LEU A 16 -20.09 -1.71 -21.21
CA LEU A 16 -20.39 -1.15 -19.89
C LEU A 16 -20.10 0.36 -19.82
N VAL A 17 -19.01 0.81 -20.45
CA VAL A 17 -18.65 2.24 -20.52
C VAL A 17 -19.70 3.03 -21.33
N ASP A 18 -20.23 2.45 -22.42
CA ASP A 18 -21.29 3.07 -23.22
C ASP A 18 -22.60 3.21 -22.44
N ILE A 19 -22.97 2.18 -21.66
CA ILE A 19 -24.12 2.24 -20.76
C ILE A 19 -23.93 3.32 -19.70
N ALA A 20 -22.74 3.37 -19.08
CA ALA A 20 -22.41 4.38 -18.08
C ALA A 20 -22.47 5.81 -18.67
N SER A 21 -22.01 6.01 -19.91
CA SER A 21 -22.12 7.31 -20.60
C SER A 21 -23.58 7.74 -20.76
N LYS A 22 -24.45 6.82 -21.22
CA LYS A 22 -25.89 7.10 -21.38
C LYS A 22 -26.56 7.45 -20.05
N VAL A 23 -26.24 6.74 -18.97
CA VAL A 23 -26.78 7.03 -17.63
C VAL A 23 -26.35 8.42 -17.19
N VAL A 24 -25.07 8.74 -17.32
CA VAL A 24 -24.52 10.05 -16.95
C VAL A 24 -25.12 11.18 -17.77
N GLU A 25 -25.34 10.99 -19.08
CA GLU A 25 -26.01 11.95 -19.95
C GLU A 25 -27.46 12.22 -19.53
N GLN A 26 -28.18 11.19 -19.07
CA GLN A 26 -29.54 11.35 -18.53
C GLN A 26 -29.57 12.06 -17.17
N LEU A 27 -28.49 11.97 -16.40
CA LEU A 27 -28.36 12.66 -15.11
C LEU A 27 -27.99 14.14 -15.27
N ALA A 28 -27.26 14.50 -16.32
CA ALA A 28 -26.84 15.88 -16.58
C ALA A 28 -27.98 16.93 -16.56
N PRO A 29 -29.11 16.77 -17.30
CA PRO A 29 -30.19 17.75 -17.27
C PRO A 29 -30.90 17.80 -15.92
N LYS A 30 -30.97 16.68 -15.18
CA LYS A 30 -31.54 16.64 -13.84
C LYS A 30 -30.67 17.42 -12.86
N GLN A 31 -29.35 17.28 -12.97
CA GLN A 31 -28.39 18.03 -12.16
C GLN A 31 -28.44 19.54 -12.42
N GLU A 32 -28.55 19.94 -13.70
CA GLU A 32 -28.71 21.34 -14.07
C GLU A 32 -30.04 21.92 -13.58
N GLY A 33 -31.12 21.14 -13.67
CA GLY A 33 -32.44 21.49 -13.12
C GLY A 33 -32.40 21.68 -11.61
N LEU A 34 -31.69 20.80 -10.89
CA LEU A 34 -31.45 20.95 -9.45
C LEU A 34 -30.73 22.27 -9.20
N LEU A 35 -29.56 22.54 -9.82
CA LEU A 35 -28.80 23.78 -9.65
C LEU A 35 -29.63 25.06 -9.83
N LYS A 36 -30.56 25.09 -10.79
CA LYS A 36 -31.46 26.24 -11.05
C LYS A 36 -32.52 26.45 -9.96
N SER A 37 -32.90 25.39 -9.24
CA SER A 37 -33.88 25.45 -8.15
C SER A 37 -33.27 25.89 -6.81
N ALA A 38 -32.02 26.37 -6.76
CA ALA A 38 -31.26 26.64 -5.52
C ALA A 38 -31.70 27.88 -4.74
N GLU A 39 -32.48 28.77 -5.35
CA GLU A 39 -32.67 30.13 -4.84
C GLU A 39 -33.57 30.22 -3.59
N HIS A 40 -34.22 29.12 -3.19
CA HIS A 40 -35.16 29.07 -2.06
C HIS A 40 -35.04 27.83 -1.16
N ASP A 41 -33.89 27.16 -1.18
CA ASP A 41 -33.70 25.92 -0.41
C ASP A 41 -33.49 26.15 1.09
N ASP A 42 -34.15 25.31 1.89
CA ASP A 42 -33.80 25.09 3.30
C ASP A 42 -32.47 24.30 3.42
N LEU A 43 -31.86 24.33 4.61
CA LEU A 43 -30.58 23.68 4.93
C LEU A 43 -30.58 22.18 4.56
N ASP A 44 -31.64 21.44 4.90
CA ASP A 44 -31.76 20.00 4.60
C ASP A 44 -31.79 19.72 3.08
N ILE A 45 -32.45 20.58 2.31
CA ILE A 45 -32.57 20.43 0.85
C ILE A 45 -31.22 20.74 0.19
N LYS A 46 -30.48 21.71 0.75
CA LYS A 46 -29.12 22.06 0.31
C LYS A 46 -28.15 20.90 0.52
N GLU A 47 -28.17 20.24 1.68
CA GLU A 47 -27.30 19.10 1.99
C GLU A 47 -27.58 17.90 1.06
N ILE A 48 -28.87 17.58 0.84
CA ILE A 48 -29.28 16.52 -0.10
C ILE A 48 -28.79 16.83 -1.51
N ARG A 49 -28.95 18.08 -1.95
CA ARG A 49 -28.50 18.55 -3.27
C ARG A 49 -26.98 18.45 -3.44
N GLU A 50 -26.21 18.83 -2.42
CA GLU A 50 -24.75 18.73 -2.43
C GLU A 50 -24.30 17.27 -2.45
N SER A 51 -24.97 16.37 -1.71
CA SER A 51 -24.72 14.93 -1.76
C SER A 51 -25.03 14.32 -3.14
N LEU A 52 -26.14 14.70 -3.77
CA LEU A 52 -26.48 14.26 -5.14
C LEU A 52 -25.50 14.79 -6.17
N LYS A 53 -25.06 16.06 -6.02
CA LYS A 53 -24.01 16.65 -6.86
C LYS A 53 -22.71 15.87 -6.72
N ALA A 54 -22.31 15.53 -5.51
CA ALA A 54 -21.11 14.73 -5.25
C ALA A 54 -21.20 13.36 -5.93
N GLN A 55 -22.34 12.67 -5.78
CA GLN A 55 -22.55 11.37 -6.40
C GLN A 55 -22.49 11.43 -7.94
N TYR A 56 -23.11 12.45 -8.54
CA TYR A 56 -22.99 12.70 -9.98
C TYR A 56 -21.52 12.94 -10.39
N LEU A 57 -20.78 13.77 -9.65
CA LEU A 57 -19.39 14.06 -9.96
C LEU A 57 -18.48 12.82 -9.80
N LEU A 58 -18.70 11.99 -8.79
CA LEU A 58 -17.96 10.72 -8.61
C LEU A 58 -18.13 9.82 -9.84
N LEU A 59 -19.37 9.67 -10.33
CA LEU A 59 -19.66 8.93 -11.55
C LEU A 59 -18.98 9.57 -12.78
N ARG A 60 -18.96 10.90 -12.88
CA ARG A 60 -18.28 11.61 -13.97
C ARG A 60 -16.77 11.39 -13.95
N ILE A 61 -16.14 11.39 -12.78
CA ILE A 61 -14.71 11.14 -12.63
C ILE A 61 -14.40 9.70 -13.02
N ALA A 62 -15.13 8.73 -12.47
CA ALA A 62 -14.95 7.32 -12.79
C ALA A 62 -15.11 7.04 -14.29
N LEU A 63 -16.15 7.61 -14.92
CA LEU A 63 -16.38 7.47 -16.35
C LEU A 63 -15.26 8.11 -17.18
N ALA A 64 -14.85 9.33 -16.84
CA ALA A 64 -13.78 10.02 -17.55
C ALA A 64 -12.44 9.25 -17.46
N TRP A 65 -12.14 8.68 -16.29
CA TRP A 65 -11.00 7.80 -16.09
C TRP A 65 -11.09 6.53 -16.96
N LYS A 66 -12.22 5.82 -16.96
CA LYS A 66 -12.41 4.61 -17.78
C LYS A 66 -12.39 4.87 -19.28
N GLN A 67 -12.58 6.12 -19.70
CA GLN A 67 -12.45 6.56 -21.09
C GLN A 67 -11.05 7.12 -21.41
N GLU A 68 -10.08 6.96 -20.50
CA GLU A 68 -8.71 7.48 -20.61
C GLU A 68 -8.64 9.01 -20.78
N ARG A 69 -9.71 9.73 -20.40
CA ARG A 69 -9.79 11.19 -20.45
C ARG A 69 -9.40 11.80 -19.11
N THR A 70 -8.13 11.66 -18.74
CA THR A 70 -7.58 12.08 -17.44
C THR A 70 -7.83 13.55 -17.14
N GLU A 71 -7.77 14.43 -18.14
CA GLU A 71 -8.04 15.88 -17.98
C GLU A 71 -9.48 16.16 -17.52
N LEU A 72 -10.45 15.38 -18.00
CA LEU A 72 -11.84 15.51 -17.58
C LEU A 72 -12.06 14.96 -16.18
N ALA A 73 -11.39 13.86 -15.84
CA ALA A 73 -11.40 13.33 -14.47
C ALA A 73 -10.86 14.37 -13.48
N GLU A 74 -9.76 15.04 -13.83
CA GLU A 74 -9.18 16.17 -13.07
C GLU A 74 -10.16 17.34 -12.91
N HIS A 75 -10.80 17.74 -14.01
CA HIS A 75 -11.78 18.83 -13.98
C HIS A 75 -12.97 18.53 -13.06
N PHE A 76 -13.52 17.31 -13.11
CA PHE A 76 -14.62 16.92 -12.24
C PHE A 76 -14.18 16.75 -10.77
N TYR A 77 -12.95 16.29 -10.54
CA TYR A 77 -12.38 16.22 -9.20
C TYR A 77 -12.27 17.60 -8.55
N ALA A 78 -11.81 18.63 -9.29
CA ALA A 78 -11.76 20.01 -8.79
C ALA A 78 -13.14 20.54 -8.36
N GLN A 79 -14.23 20.07 -8.99
CA GLN A 79 -15.59 20.44 -8.58
C GLN A 79 -16.04 19.73 -7.30
N ILE A 80 -15.57 18.51 -7.04
CA ILE A 80 -15.80 17.82 -5.76
C ILE A 80 -15.04 18.52 -4.63
N GLU A 81 -13.78 18.91 -4.87
CA GLU A 81 -12.98 19.66 -3.88
C GLU A 81 -13.69 20.94 -3.42
N ALA A 82 -14.35 21.65 -4.34
CA ALA A 82 -15.11 22.86 -4.01
C ALA A 82 -16.33 22.61 -3.08
N ILE A 83 -16.87 21.39 -3.07
CA ILE A 83 -18.01 21.00 -2.20
C ILE A 83 -17.57 20.05 -1.07
N ARG A 84 -16.27 19.77 -0.93
CA ARG A 84 -15.70 18.82 0.04
C ARG A 84 -16.19 19.05 1.48
N PRO A 85 -16.26 20.30 2.01
CA PRO A 85 -16.67 20.53 3.40
C PRO A 85 -18.11 20.11 3.72
N HIS A 86 -18.93 19.85 2.70
CA HIS A 86 -20.33 19.47 2.83
C HIS A 86 -20.57 17.99 2.50
N LEU A 87 -19.50 17.22 2.29
CA LEU A 87 -19.62 15.79 2.02
C LEU A 87 -19.83 15.03 3.33
N GLY A 88 -20.86 14.19 3.35
CA GLY A 88 -21.03 13.20 4.42
C GLY A 88 -20.00 12.06 4.32
N PRO A 89 -19.73 11.34 5.43
CA PRO A 89 -18.69 10.30 5.51
C PRO A 89 -18.75 9.24 4.41
N SER A 90 -19.94 8.81 4.01
CA SER A 90 -20.11 7.84 2.92
C SER A 90 -19.56 8.34 1.58
N ARG A 91 -19.74 9.62 1.26
CA ARG A 91 -19.24 10.23 0.01
C ARG A 91 -17.73 10.39 0.02
N ILE A 92 -17.17 10.64 1.19
CA ILE A 92 -15.72 10.66 1.39
C ILE A 92 -15.13 9.27 1.19
N GLY A 93 -15.74 8.21 1.74
CA GLY A 93 -15.34 6.83 1.50
C GLY A 93 -15.31 6.49 0.01
N GLU A 94 -16.40 6.78 -0.72
CA GLU A 94 -16.47 6.59 -2.17
C GLU A 94 -15.39 7.39 -2.94
N LEU A 95 -15.06 8.60 -2.48
CA LEU A 95 -14.00 9.42 -3.08
C LEU A 95 -12.60 8.84 -2.80
N LEU A 96 -12.37 8.29 -1.60
CA LEU A 96 -11.12 7.61 -1.23
C LEU A 96 -10.90 6.37 -2.10
N ASP A 97 -11.91 5.52 -2.22
CA ASP A 97 -11.89 4.33 -3.07
C ASP A 97 -11.56 4.72 -4.51
N LEU A 98 -12.23 5.76 -5.03
CA LEU A 98 -11.99 6.25 -6.38
C LEU A 98 -10.56 6.76 -6.58
N CYS A 99 -9.99 7.48 -5.61
CA CYS A 99 -8.60 7.93 -5.66
C CYS A 99 -7.63 6.75 -5.67
N TYR A 100 -7.89 5.72 -4.86
CA TYR A 100 -7.09 4.50 -4.82
C TYR A 100 -7.14 3.77 -6.16
N GLU A 101 -8.34 3.51 -6.68
CA GLU A 101 -8.56 2.78 -7.93
C GLU A 101 -7.90 3.46 -9.13
N ILE A 102 -8.07 4.79 -9.27
CA ILE A 102 -7.39 5.56 -10.33
C ILE A 102 -5.88 5.50 -10.14
N GLY A 103 -5.40 5.72 -8.91
CA GLY A 103 -3.98 5.72 -8.62
C GLY A 103 -3.29 4.39 -8.92
N ASN A 104 -3.92 3.28 -8.52
CA ASN A 104 -3.43 1.92 -8.73
C ASN A 104 -3.41 1.54 -10.23
N ASP A 105 -4.46 1.88 -10.97
CA ASP A 105 -4.52 1.65 -12.42
C ASP A 105 -3.45 2.45 -13.18
N GLN A 106 -3.27 3.73 -12.84
CA GLN A 106 -2.20 4.55 -13.42
C GLN A 106 -0.80 4.01 -13.10
N LEU A 107 -0.62 3.43 -11.91
CA LEU A 107 0.64 2.77 -11.55
C LEU A 107 0.90 1.53 -12.43
N ASN A 108 -0.13 0.71 -12.65
CA ASN A 108 -0.05 -0.45 -13.54
C ASN A 108 0.22 -0.06 -15.00
N GLN A 109 -0.27 1.11 -15.42
CA GLN A 109 0.02 1.71 -16.73
C GLN A 109 1.40 2.41 -16.81
N LYS A 110 2.23 2.29 -15.77
CA LYS A 110 3.57 2.94 -15.67
C LYS A 110 3.52 4.46 -15.69
N GLN A 111 2.37 5.07 -15.37
CA GLN A 111 2.20 6.52 -15.26
C GLN A 111 2.43 6.96 -13.81
N GLY A 112 3.65 6.76 -13.30
CA GLY A 112 4.00 6.94 -11.88
C GLY A 112 3.67 8.32 -11.31
N THR A 113 3.84 9.39 -12.10
CA THR A 113 3.54 10.77 -11.69
C THR A 113 2.04 11.00 -11.47
N LEU A 114 1.20 10.52 -12.39
CA LEU A 114 -0.26 10.61 -12.27
C LEU A 114 -0.78 9.70 -11.17
N ALA A 115 -0.23 8.49 -11.04
CA ALA A 115 -0.54 7.58 -9.96
C ALA A 115 -0.27 8.24 -8.59
N ALA A 116 0.94 8.78 -8.38
CA ALA A 116 1.30 9.46 -7.15
C ALA A 116 0.37 10.64 -6.84
N LYS A 117 -0.06 11.39 -7.86
CA LYS A 117 -0.98 12.52 -7.68
C LYS A 117 -2.34 12.09 -7.11
N TRP A 118 -2.95 11.04 -7.67
CA TRP A 118 -4.25 10.52 -7.20
C TRP A 118 -4.14 9.86 -5.83
N LEU A 119 -3.06 9.12 -5.58
CA LEU A 119 -2.84 8.47 -4.29
C LEU A 119 -2.61 9.49 -3.16
N LYS A 120 -1.85 10.56 -3.42
CA LYS A 120 -1.66 11.65 -2.44
C LYS A 120 -2.96 12.34 -2.05
N ARG A 121 -3.87 12.56 -3.00
CA ARG A 121 -5.21 13.10 -2.72
C ARG A 121 -5.96 12.22 -1.74
N GLY A 122 -5.96 10.91 -1.98
CA GLY A 122 -6.52 9.91 -1.07
C GLY A 122 -5.86 9.96 0.32
N CYS A 123 -4.52 10.00 0.39
CA CYS A 123 -3.79 10.08 1.67
C CYS A 123 -4.15 11.33 2.49
N GLN A 124 -4.28 12.49 1.83
CA GLN A 124 -4.69 13.75 2.47
C GLN A 124 -6.12 13.64 3.00
N LEU A 125 -7.04 13.20 2.14
CA LEU A 125 -8.45 13.04 2.50
C LEU A 125 -8.63 12.04 3.65
N ALA A 126 -7.90 10.91 3.64
CA ALA A 126 -7.97 9.92 4.69
C ALA A 126 -7.38 10.44 6.01
N SER A 127 -6.33 11.29 5.94
CA SER A 127 -5.73 11.89 7.14
C SER A 127 -6.65 12.91 7.81
N GLU A 128 -7.39 13.69 7.02
CA GLU A 128 -8.39 14.64 7.52
C GLU A 128 -9.57 13.93 8.21
N HIS A 129 -10.00 12.78 7.68
CA HIS A 129 -11.16 12.04 8.19
C HIS A 129 -10.84 11.03 9.31
N ALA A 130 -9.68 10.38 9.26
CA ALA A 130 -9.22 9.50 10.34
C ALA A 130 -9.01 10.26 11.66
N ALA A 131 -8.80 11.58 11.61
CA ALA A 131 -8.76 12.42 12.81
C ALA A 131 -10.14 12.61 13.47
N GLN A 132 -11.24 12.30 12.75
CA GLN A 132 -12.62 12.52 13.18
C GLN A 132 -13.36 11.23 13.52
N ALA A 133 -12.91 10.08 12.97
CA ALA A 133 -13.49 8.77 13.21
C ALA A 133 -12.38 7.73 13.40
N GLU A 134 -12.40 7.00 14.51
CA GLU A 134 -11.62 5.77 14.74
C GLU A 134 -12.20 4.60 13.93
N ASP A 135 -12.46 4.83 12.65
CA ASP A 135 -12.99 3.83 11.74
C ASP A 135 -11.82 3.00 11.18
N MET A 136 -11.80 1.72 11.55
CA MET A 136 -10.75 0.77 11.13
C MET A 136 -10.69 0.61 9.61
N ASP A 137 -11.82 0.70 8.91
CA ASP A 137 -11.86 0.55 7.45
C ASP A 137 -11.14 1.74 6.77
N ILE A 138 -11.30 2.94 7.33
CA ILE A 138 -10.61 4.15 6.85
C ILE A 138 -9.10 4.06 7.13
N LEU A 139 -8.69 3.47 8.25
CA LEU A 139 -7.27 3.26 8.58
C LEU A 139 -6.61 2.23 7.65
N ASP A 140 -7.29 1.12 7.34
CA ASP A 140 -6.79 0.11 6.40
C ASP A 140 -6.71 0.66 4.97
N LEU A 141 -7.69 1.47 4.55
CA LEU A 141 -7.65 2.16 3.26
C LEU A 141 -6.53 3.20 3.21
N LYS A 142 -6.32 3.96 4.29
CA LYS A 142 -5.20 4.90 4.43
C LYS A 142 -3.86 4.19 4.32
N PHE A 143 -3.70 3.06 5.00
CA PHE A 143 -2.50 2.23 4.91
C PHE A 143 -2.23 1.83 3.45
N THR A 144 -3.26 1.31 2.77
CA THR A 144 -3.16 0.84 1.38
C THR A 144 -2.83 1.99 0.41
N LEU A 145 -3.45 3.16 0.60
CA LEU A 145 -3.17 4.38 -0.15
C LEU A 145 -1.72 4.83 0.01
N MET A 146 -1.23 4.94 1.26
CA MET A 146 0.13 5.39 1.55
C MET A 146 1.18 4.42 1.00
N HIS A 147 0.98 3.12 1.20
CA HIS A 147 1.88 2.10 0.66
C HIS A 147 1.95 2.18 -0.88
N THR A 148 0.80 2.24 -1.55
CA THR A 148 0.73 2.34 -3.02
C THR A 148 1.33 3.67 -3.51
N CYS A 149 1.15 4.76 -2.75
CA CYS A 149 1.72 6.06 -3.06
C CYS A 149 3.25 6.04 -3.08
N VAL A 150 3.87 5.38 -2.09
CA VAL A 150 5.33 5.21 -2.05
C VAL A 150 5.80 4.42 -3.27
N ARG A 151 5.10 3.34 -3.65
CA ARG A 151 5.41 2.58 -4.88
C ARG A 151 5.33 3.44 -6.14
N ALA A 152 4.31 4.29 -6.24
CA ALA A 152 4.17 5.21 -7.37
C ALA A 152 5.28 6.25 -7.45
N LEU A 153 5.71 6.78 -6.31
CA LEU A 153 6.85 7.71 -6.23
C LEU A 153 8.17 7.02 -6.60
N LEU A 154 8.40 5.79 -6.13
CA LEU A 154 9.59 5.00 -6.49
C LEU A 154 9.61 4.54 -7.95
N ALA A 155 8.45 4.47 -8.60
CA ALA A 155 8.34 4.20 -10.03
C ALA A 155 8.61 5.46 -10.89
N THR A 156 8.70 6.64 -10.26
CA THR A 156 9.01 7.90 -10.95
C THR A 156 10.52 8.10 -11.00
N GLU A 157 11.06 8.57 -12.12
CA GLU A 157 12.49 8.82 -12.32
C GLU A 157 12.98 10.15 -11.69
N ASP A 158 12.15 10.78 -10.85
CA ASP A 158 12.42 12.10 -10.27
C ASP A 158 13.12 11.97 -8.89
N PRO A 159 14.32 12.56 -8.71
CA PRO A 159 15.00 12.57 -7.41
C PRO A 159 14.17 13.19 -6.28
N GLN A 160 13.30 14.16 -6.57
CA GLN A 160 12.42 14.77 -5.58
C GLN A 160 11.34 13.78 -5.10
N ALA A 161 10.88 12.89 -5.98
CA ALA A 161 9.93 11.84 -5.63
C ALA A 161 10.51 10.84 -4.62
N GLY A 162 11.83 10.61 -4.65
CA GLY A 162 12.52 9.76 -3.67
C GLY A 162 12.46 10.34 -2.24
N HIS A 163 12.72 11.65 -2.08
CA HIS A 163 12.62 12.30 -0.77
C HIS A 163 11.19 12.28 -0.25
N GLU A 164 10.21 12.50 -1.12
CA GLU A 164 8.80 12.46 -0.75
C GLU A 164 8.33 11.03 -0.40
N ALA A 165 8.81 10.02 -1.13
CA ALA A 165 8.58 8.62 -0.82
C ALA A 165 9.05 8.28 0.60
N PHE A 166 10.21 8.80 1.00
CA PHE A 166 10.74 8.65 2.34
C PHE A 166 9.85 9.29 3.42
N GLN A 167 9.35 10.51 3.17
CA GLN A 167 8.44 11.19 4.10
C GLN A 167 7.12 10.42 4.30
N ILE A 168 6.51 9.93 3.21
CA ILE A 168 5.28 9.14 3.28
C ILE A 168 5.53 7.80 3.96
N LEU A 169 6.65 7.13 3.68
CA LEU A 169 7.06 5.90 4.35
C LEU A 169 7.21 6.12 5.86
N HIS A 170 7.84 7.21 6.28
CA HIS A 170 7.95 7.55 7.70
C HIS A 170 6.58 7.75 8.35
N ALA A 171 5.67 8.47 7.70
CA ALA A 171 4.30 8.63 8.17
C ALA A 171 3.53 7.30 8.24
N LEU A 172 3.75 6.39 7.29
CA LEU A 172 3.14 5.07 7.26
C LEU A 172 3.58 4.22 8.46
N ARG A 173 4.86 4.32 8.87
CA ARG A 173 5.35 3.66 10.09
C ARG A 173 4.64 4.17 11.34
N GLN A 174 4.40 5.48 11.44
CA GLN A 174 3.68 6.04 12.59
C GLN A 174 2.26 5.50 12.68
N VAL A 175 1.59 5.30 11.55
CA VAL A 175 0.26 4.67 11.50
C VAL A 175 0.32 3.23 12.01
N ILE A 176 1.29 2.41 11.57
CA ILE A 176 1.46 1.05 12.09
C ILE A 176 1.70 1.04 13.60
N ILE A 177 2.56 1.92 14.11
CA ILE A 177 2.84 2.01 15.55
C ILE A 177 1.57 2.35 16.32
N SER A 178 0.74 3.26 15.81
CA SER A 178 -0.56 3.58 16.44
C SER A 178 -1.54 2.41 16.43
N ILE A 179 -1.61 1.63 15.34
CA ILE A 179 -2.47 0.43 15.25
C ILE A 179 -1.96 -0.65 16.23
N SER A 180 -0.64 -0.85 16.29
CA SER A 180 0.04 -1.78 17.19
C SER A 180 -0.25 -1.49 18.67
N ASN A 181 -0.11 -0.24 19.09
CA ASN A 181 -0.34 0.16 20.49
C ASN A 181 -1.81 0.01 20.93
N ASN A 182 -2.77 0.04 20.00
CA ASN A 182 -4.19 -0.10 20.29
C ASN A 182 -4.66 -1.58 20.26
N SER A 183 -3.88 -2.47 19.66
CA SER A 183 -4.17 -3.90 19.53
C SER A 183 -3.69 -4.67 20.77
N SER A 184 -4.54 -4.73 21.80
CA SER A 184 -4.28 -5.53 23.02
C SER A 184 -4.83 -6.96 22.97
N ASN A 185 -5.35 -7.42 21.83
CA ASN A 185 -5.93 -8.75 21.65
C ASN A 185 -5.02 -9.71 20.86
N GLU A 186 -5.00 -10.98 21.25
CA GLU A 186 -4.14 -12.03 20.65
C GLU A 186 -4.46 -12.30 19.16
N ASN A 187 -5.69 -12.04 18.69
CA ASN A 187 -6.08 -12.22 17.28
C ASN A 187 -5.64 -11.07 16.36
N SER A 188 -5.36 -9.89 16.90
CA SER A 188 -4.94 -8.73 16.10
C SER A 188 -3.42 -8.69 15.86
N GLN A 189 -2.69 -9.63 16.47
CA GLN A 189 -1.27 -9.84 16.24
C GLN A 189 -0.99 -10.21 14.76
N PHE A 190 -1.76 -11.11 14.15
CA PHE A 190 -1.58 -11.47 12.73
C PHE A 190 -1.91 -10.33 11.75
N GLN A 191 -2.90 -9.50 12.06
CA GLN A 191 -3.23 -8.31 11.24
C GLN A 191 -2.14 -7.24 11.38
N GLU A 192 -1.65 -7.01 12.59
CA GLU A 192 -0.51 -6.13 12.87
C GLU A 192 0.76 -6.55 12.11
N PHE A 193 1.06 -7.85 12.05
CA PHE A 193 2.18 -8.38 11.27
C PHE A 193 1.96 -8.29 9.75
N GLY A 194 0.72 -8.49 9.29
CA GLY A 194 0.35 -8.34 7.88
C GLY A 194 0.63 -6.93 7.33
N HIS A 195 0.42 -5.88 8.12
CA HIS A 195 0.72 -4.51 7.71
C HIS A 195 2.21 -4.13 7.86
N LYS A 196 2.94 -4.73 8.81
CA LYS A 196 4.38 -4.48 9.02
C LYS A 196 5.26 -4.97 7.86
N LEU A 197 5.00 -6.17 7.36
CA LEU A 197 5.83 -6.79 6.31
C LEU A 197 5.89 -5.95 5.01
N PRO A 198 4.77 -5.49 4.41
CA PRO A 198 4.80 -4.62 3.24
C PRO A 198 5.60 -3.35 3.45
N VAL A 199 5.55 -2.76 4.65
CA VAL A 199 6.27 -1.51 4.96
C VAL A 199 7.76 -1.72 5.10
N ILE A 200 8.18 -2.85 5.67
CA ILE A 200 9.60 -3.20 5.76
C ILE A 200 10.15 -3.52 4.37
N LEU A 201 9.42 -4.25 3.53
CA LEU A 201 9.83 -4.48 2.13
C LEU A 201 9.94 -3.18 1.35
N LEU A 202 8.96 -2.29 1.49
CA LEU A 202 8.96 -0.97 0.86
C LEU A 202 10.13 -0.11 1.33
N GLN A 203 10.46 -0.18 2.63
CA GLN A 203 11.62 0.48 3.20
C GLN A 203 12.93 0.01 2.58
N LEU A 204 13.13 -1.30 2.44
CA LEU A 204 14.30 -1.87 1.78
C LEU A 204 14.40 -1.37 0.33
N GLU A 205 13.28 -1.28 -0.38
CA GLU A 205 13.25 -0.79 -1.77
C GLU A 205 13.60 0.70 -1.89
N VAL A 206 13.08 1.56 -0.99
CA VAL A 206 13.43 2.99 -0.94
C VAL A 206 14.94 3.14 -0.73
N TYR A 207 15.53 2.40 0.22
CA TYR A 207 16.95 2.49 0.52
C TYR A 207 17.84 1.94 -0.59
N ALA A 208 17.43 0.85 -1.27
CA ALA A 208 18.17 0.32 -2.41
C ALA A 208 18.30 1.35 -3.55
N LYS A 209 17.37 2.31 -3.63
CA LYS A 209 17.37 3.41 -4.60
C LYS A 209 18.01 4.71 -4.08
N ASP A 210 18.39 4.78 -2.80
CA ASP A 210 19.00 5.98 -2.20
C ASP A 210 20.50 6.05 -2.56
N PRO A 211 20.99 7.12 -3.21
CA PRO A 211 22.40 7.30 -3.53
C PRO A 211 23.28 7.57 -2.28
N SER A 212 22.70 7.86 -1.11
CA SER A 212 23.42 8.08 0.15
C SER A 212 22.78 7.29 1.30
N PRO A 213 22.95 5.96 1.35
CA PRO A 213 22.34 5.13 2.39
C PRO A 213 22.86 5.55 3.77
N ASN A 214 21.95 6.01 4.63
CA ASN A 214 22.26 6.25 6.04
C ASN A 214 22.05 4.94 6.84
N PRO A 215 23.12 4.30 7.33
CA PRO A 215 23.03 3.05 8.10
C PRO A 215 22.25 3.23 9.43
N ASP A 216 22.25 4.43 10.03
CA ASP A 216 21.54 4.69 11.28
C ASP A 216 20.01 4.73 11.10
N ALA A 217 19.53 4.99 9.88
CA ALA A 217 18.11 4.95 9.55
C ALA A 217 17.58 3.51 9.39
N PHE A 218 18.49 2.54 9.18
CA PHE A 218 18.21 1.10 9.21
C PHE A 218 17.98 0.60 10.64
N CYS A 219 18.69 1.19 11.60
CA CYS A 219 18.64 0.84 13.03
C CYS A 219 17.26 1.10 13.69
N ALA A 220 16.34 1.78 12.98
CA ALA A 220 14.97 2.01 13.44
C ALA A 220 14.01 0.82 13.20
N VAL A 221 14.42 -0.21 12.46
CA VAL A 221 13.79 -1.54 12.51
C VAL A 221 14.69 -2.35 13.42
N SER A 222 14.21 -2.74 14.60
CA SER A 222 14.99 -3.64 15.46
C SER A 222 15.38 -4.84 14.62
N THR A 223 16.65 -5.26 14.66
CA THR A 223 17.09 -6.39 13.84
C THR A 223 16.25 -7.66 14.17
N SER A 224 15.75 -7.77 15.40
CA SER A 224 14.67 -8.68 15.83
C SER A 224 13.37 -8.57 15.01
N ASP A 225 12.88 -7.36 14.73
CA ASP A 225 11.71 -7.14 13.87
C ASP A 225 12.00 -7.57 12.42
N ALA A 226 13.21 -7.27 11.91
CA ALA A 226 13.62 -7.69 10.58
C ALA A 226 13.74 -9.22 10.45
N ILE A 227 14.24 -9.90 11.50
CA ILE A 227 14.29 -11.37 11.60
C ILE A 227 12.87 -11.95 11.54
N ARG A 228 11.95 -11.48 12.38
CA ARG A 228 10.56 -11.96 12.43
C ARG A 228 9.81 -11.74 11.12
N VAL A 229 10.10 -10.63 10.44
CA VAL A 229 9.46 -10.27 9.18
C VAL A 229 9.98 -11.13 8.04
N LEU A 230 11.28 -11.38 8.00
CA LEU A 230 11.88 -12.25 7.01
C LEU A 230 11.43 -13.71 7.22
N GLU A 231 11.35 -14.18 8.47
CA GLU A 231 10.72 -15.46 8.81
C GLU A 231 9.29 -15.55 8.28
N SER A 232 8.43 -14.59 8.62
CA SER A 232 7.02 -14.57 8.20
C SER A 232 6.88 -14.55 6.67
N TYR A 233 7.75 -13.80 5.99
CA TYR A 233 7.78 -13.76 4.53
C TYR A 233 8.18 -15.11 3.93
N ILE A 234 9.17 -15.78 4.52
CA ILE A 234 9.59 -17.12 4.11
C ILE A 234 8.42 -18.09 4.28
N VAL A 235 7.80 -18.14 5.46
CA VAL A 235 6.73 -19.09 5.80
C VAL A 235 5.46 -18.86 4.98
N ILE A 236 5.00 -17.62 4.85
CA ILE A 236 3.69 -17.30 4.25
C ILE A 236 3.77 -17.26 2.72
N ARG A 237 4.91 -16.86 2.15
CA ARG A 237 4.99 -16.48 0.73
C ARG A 237 6.04 -17.22 -0.08
N LEU A 238 7.24 -17.44 0.44
CA LEU A 238 8.31 -18.13 -0.30
C LEU A 238 8.24 -19.65 -0.15
N ALA A 239 7.79 -20.17 0.98
CA ALA A 239 7.67 -21.60 1.23
C ALA A 239 6.55 -22.24 0.39
N PRO A 240 5.39 -21.59 0.18
CA PRO A 240 4.35 -22.10 -0.72
C PRO A 240 4.62 -21.82 -2.21
N SER A 241 5.61 -20.98 -2.55
CA SER A 241 5.95 -20.68 -3.94
C SER A 241 6.94 -21.70 -4.52
N ASP A 242 6.91 -21.88 -5.85
CA ASP A 242 7.87 -22.75 -6.56
C ASP A 242 9.24 -22.07 -6.81
N GLU A 243 9.51 -20.93 -6.14
CA GLU A 243 10.74 -20.14 -6.33
C GLU A 243 11.83 -20.53 -5.32
N TYR A 244 12.27 -21.79 -5.40
CA TYR A 244 13.17 -22.41 -4.42
C TYR A 244 14.48 -21.64 -4.17
N THR A 245 15.07 -21.04 -5.20
CA THR A 245 16.32 -20.27 -5.08
C THR A 245 16.13 -19.00 -4.25
N TRP A 246 14.95 -18.39 -4.32
CA TRP A 246 14.61 -17.20 -3.53
C TRP A 246 14.37 -17.58 -2.07
N THR A 247 13.70 -18.70 -1.82
CA THR A 247 13.50 -19.25 -0.47
C THR A 247 14.84 -19.56 0.20
N GLU A 248 15.77 -20.21 -0.51
CA GLU A 248 17.11 -20.50 0.02
C GLU A 248 17.90 -19.23 0.33
N ASN A 249 17.91 -18.25 -0.59
CA ASN A 249 18.60 -16.98 -0.36
C ASN A 249 18.00 -16.18 0.81
N ALA A 250 16.68 -16.22 0.98
CA ALA A 250 16.01 -15.59 2.11
C ALA A 250 16.38 -16.28 3.43
N ILE A 251 16.45 -17.61 3.47
CA ILE A 251 16.88 -18.37 4.66
C ILE A 251 18.34 -18.07 5.02
N ILE A 252 19.25 -17.99 4.03
CA ILE A 252 20.65 -17.61 4.28
C ILE A 252 20.73 -16.18 4.83
N THR A 253 19.93 -15.26 4.28
CA THR A 253 19.85 -13.87 4.76
C THR A 253 19.32 -13.81 6.20
N LEU A 254 18.35 -14.67 6.56
CA LEU A 254 17.83 -14.79 7.92
C LEU A 254 18.89 -15.29 8.89
N ILE A 255 19.63 -16.34 8.52
CA ILE A 255 20.75 -16.87 9.31
C ILE A 255 21.83 -15.80 9.50
N TRP A 256 22.16 -15.04 8.45
CA TRP A 256 23.10 -13.93 8.56
C TRP A 256 22.62 -12.88 9.57
N LEU A 257 21.37 -12.46 9.45
CA LEU A 257 20.77 -11.41 10.27
C LEU A 257 20.75 -11.81 11.75
N MET A 258 20.36 -13.06 12.05
CA MET A 258 20.38 -13.64 13.39
C MET A 258 21.79 -13.76 13.98
N THR A 259 22.77 -14.17 13.16
CA THR A 259 24.17 -14.31 13.61
C THR A 259 24.92 -12.99 13.71
N ALA A 260 24.42 -11.92 13.08
CA ALA A 260 24.95 -10.57 13.20
C ALA A 260 24.52 -9.89 14.52
N GLU A 261 23.28 -10.12 14.99
CA GLU A 261 22.79 -9.59 16.28
C GLU A 261 23.50 -10.17 17.50
N SER A 262 23.88 -11.46 17.47
CA SER A 262 24.54 -12.12 18.61
C SER A 262 25.90 -11.53 19.02
N ASN A 263 26.44 -10.58 18.26
CA ASN A 263 27.66 -9.84 18.58
C ASN A 263 27.40 -8.56 19.41
N ASP A 264 26.18 -8.05 19.42
CA ASP A 264 25.75 -7.01 20.36
C ASP A 264 25.11 -7.69 21.57
N ASN A 265 25.39 -7.21 22.78
CA ASN A 265 25.15 -7.90 24.06
C ASN A 265 23.68 -8.27 24.41
N SER A 266 22.73 -8.18 23.47
CA SER A 266 21.43 -8.86 23.58
C SER A 266 21.59 -10.31 23.10
N ILE A 267 21.73 -11.23 24.05
CA ILE A 267 21.66 -12.67 23.77
C ILE A 267 20.29 -12.95 23.14
N VAL A 268 20.25 -13.16 21.83
CA VAL A 268 19.07 -13.73 21.15
C VAL A 268 18.82 -15.09 21.81
N ASP A 269 17.62 -15.26 22.36
CA ASP A 269 17.24 -16.47 23.09
C ASP A 269 17.36 -17.70 22.15
N PRO A 270 18.19 -18.70 22.46
CA PRO A 270 18.32 -19.90 21.64
C PRO A 270 16.98 -20.61 21.37
N SER A 271 16.01 -20.49 22.29
CA SER A 271 14.67 -21.05 22.12
C SER A 271 13.84 -20.32 21.05
N PHE A 272 14.07 -19.02 20.85
CA PHE A 272 13.47 -18.25 19.77
C PHE A 272 14.00 -18.73 18.41
N LEU A 273 15.30 -18.99 18.31
CA LEU A 273 15.94 -19.48 17.08
C LEU A 273 15.43 -20.86 16.66
N GLU A 274 15.30 -21.79 17.60
CA GLU A 274 14.74 -23.11 17.32
C GLU A 274 13.29 -23.01 16.83
N GLY A 275 12.48 -22.14 17.44
CA GLY A 275 11.10 -21.89 17.01
C GLY A 275 10.99 -21.42 15.56
N VAL A 276 11.85 -20.47 15.16
CA VAL A 276 11.85 -19.90 13.81
C VAL A 276 12.18 -20.95 12.74
N PHE A 277 13.25 -21.73 12.95
CA PHE A 277 13.62 -22.77 12.00
C PHE A 277 12.62 -23.92 11.96
N ASP A 278 12.00 -24.28 13.09
CA ASP A 278 10.94 -25.27 13.13
C ASP A 278 9.71 -24.84 12.32
N GLU A 279 9.35 -23.55 12.34
CA GLU A 279 8.23 -23.02 11.58
C GLU A 279 8.51 -22.97 10.09
N ILE A 280 9.71 -22.53 9.69
CA ILE A 280 10.19 -22.57 8.29
C ILE A 280 10.24 -24.02 7.79
N GLN A 281 10.78 -24.95 8.59
CA GLN A 281 10.87 -26.36 8.23
C GLN A 281 9.48 -26.97 8.04
N ARG A 282 8.52 -26.61 8.90
CA ARG A 282 7.13 -27.08 8.81
C ARG A 282 6.42 -26.52 7.57
N ALA A 283 6.67 -25.26 7.22
CA ALA A 283 6.02 -24.59 6.09
C ALA A 283 6.61 -25.00 4.73
N TRP A 284 7.94 -25.13 4.65
CA TRP A 284 8.65 -25.42 3.40
C TRP A 284 8.80 -26.93 3.14
N ASN A 285 8.88 -27.74 4.20
CA ASN A 285 8.96 -29.20 4.15
C ASN A 285 10.06 -29.73 3.20
N ARG A 286 11.19 -29.03 3.15
CA ARG A 286 12.36 -29.37 2.32
C ARG A 286 13.65 -29.01 3.04
N SER A 287 14.75 -29.60 2.58
CA SER A 287 16.11 -29.28 3.05
C SER A 287 16.78 -28.26 2.13
N LEU A 288 17.63 -27.41 2.68
CA LEU A 288 18.53 -26.53 1.93
C LEU A 288 19.41 -27.35 0.96
N SER A 289 19.67 -26.79 -0.22
CA SER A 289 20.65 -27.32 -1.17
C SER A 289 22.06 -27.33 -0.59
N ALA A 290 22.97 -28.12 -1.18
CA ALA A 290 24.37 -28.16 -0.75
C ALA A 290 25.06 -26.79 -0.88
N GLU A 291 24.68 -26.01 -1.91
CA GLU A 291 25.20 -24.66 -2.14
C GLU A 291 24.67 -23.67 -1.10
N ALA A 292 23.37 -23.71 -0.80
CA ALA A 292 22.77 -22.88 0.25
C ALA A 292 23.29 -23.24 1.64
N THR A 293 23.48 -24.53 1.91
CA THR A 293 24.07 -25.03 3.16
C THR A 293 25.51 -24.50 3.33
N HIS A 294 26.30 -24.52 2.25
CA HIS A 294 27.64 -23.96 2.26
C HIS A 294 27.61 -22.44 2.49
N GLY A 295 26.70 -21.71 1.82
CA GLY A 295 26.48 -20.28 2.03
C GLY A 295 26.16 -19.93 3.49
N ALA A 296 25.20 -20.65 4.09
CA ALA A 296 24.85 -20.48 5.50
C ALA A 296 26.03 -20.72 6.44
N LEU A 297 26.84 -21.76 6.19
CA LEU A 297 28.04 -22.04 6.97
C LEU A 297 29.08 -20.91 6.84
N VAL A 298 29.38 -20.46 5.62
CA VAL A 298 30.35 -19.39 5.37
C VAL A 298 29.94 -18.11 6.09
N VAL A 299 28.66 -17.76 6.02
CA VAL A 299 28.08 -16.58 6.66
C VAL A 299 28.16 -16.68 8.19
N GLY A 300 27.81 -17.83 8.76
CA GLY A 300 27.92 -18.08 10.20
C GLY A 300 29.37 -18.02 10.71
N PHE A 301 30.32 -18.59 9.96
CA PHE A 301 31.75 -18.54 10.30
C PHE A 301 32.33 -17.13 10.14
N ALA A 302 31.92 -16.37 9.11
CA ALA A 302 32.38 -15.02 8.88
C ALA A 302 31.96 -14.09 10.05
N SER A 303 30.71 -14.19 10.51
CA SER A 303 30.23 -13.39 11.66
C SER A 303 31.01 -13.67 12.95
N ALA A 304 31.37 -14.93 13.19
CA ALA A 304 32.16 -15.36 14.35
C ALA A 304 33.63 -14.86 14.31
N VAL A 305 34.17 -14.58 13.12
CA VAL A 305 35.57 -14.17 12.94
C VAL A 305 35.72 -12.64 12.87
N THR A 306 34.70 -11.89 12.44
CA THR A 306 34.85 -10.45 12.15
C THR A 306 34.71 -9.51 13.34
N GLY A 307 34.13 -9.90 14.49
CA GLY A 307 34.20 -9.17 15.77
C GLY A 307 34.10 -7.63 15.69
N LYS A 308 33.30 -7.09 14.76
CA LYS A 308 33.12 -5.66 14.55
C LYS A 308 31.64 -5.35 14.58
N SER A 309 31.23 -4.65 15.64
CA SER A 309 29.94 -3.98 15.77
C SER A 309 29.68 -3.09 14.56
N CYS A 310 28.45 -3.14 14.05
CA CYS A 310 27.76 -1.93 13.62
C CYS A 310 27.18 -1.27 14.88
#